data_AF-A0A225LVT6-F1
#
_entry.id   AF-A0A225LVT6-F1
#
_cell.length_a   1.000
_cell.length_b   1.000
_cell.length_c   1.000
_cell.angle_alpha   90.00
_cell.angle_beta   90.00
_cell.angle_gamma   90.00
#
_symmetry.space_group_name_H-M   'P 1'
#
loop_
_entity.id
_entity.type
_entity.pdbx_description
1 polymer ?
#
loop_
_entity_poly.entity_id
_entity_poly.type
_entity_poly.pdbx_seq_one_letter_code
_entity_poly.pdbx_strand_id
1 'polypeptide(L)'
;MLANILSKVGGGTESVDTSDFKISTPSIVQLKIAPEDVRTFERDGANLKMILLKGQVVVVEGFFAKDAEGHRSDLVLEDNAGVLWWGQYPSEWEGFHFTEIEEDSAAVPPWMWAGLGLLGLGGVALAAGGGGGGGGGNHPPAAGHDSVHGSEDSRISGNVLLNDNDPDGDPLRVTQFSVDVNGDGKPDVFNAGDTAKIQGVGELTVNPDGSYTFTPEPNWNGKVPPVDYTVTDGNGGTDHATLDITVDPVQDPPVATDDLVVTDEDTPVTGNVLANDHDPDGDPLTVTEFRVDTDGDGTPETFKPGETAEITGVGELTINSDGSYTFTPEPGWNGDVPTVSYTITDGQGGTDAANLNITANPVDDPVHLTNLTDDAGGANGSDIVVYESSLAGGSDAGGTGTTASGSFTVDAQDGIHDLSIIVDGTDYALVTDNVFSAQTIITGNGSTLDITGYDAATGELSYTYTLNGAQTHGAAGVDDIYEQFGVTLTDMDGDTTSDTLGVRIVDDVPEAKDDGATIAEDSRRRWTD
;
A
#
# COMPACT_ATOMS: atom_id res chain seq x y z
N MET A 1 -37.10 19.86 31.10
CA MET A 1 -36.38 19.92 32.39
C MET A 1 -34.89 20.24 32.18
N LEU A 2 -34.20 19.56 31.26
CA LEU A 2 -32.81 19.86 30.89
C LEU A 2 -32.58 21.27 30.31
N ALA A 3 -33.52 21.78 29.49
CA ALA A 3 -33.43 23.13 28.91
C ALA A 3 -33.40 24.26 29.97
N ASN A 4 -34.01 24.07 31.14
CA ASN A 4 -33.95 25.03 32.25
C ASN A 4 -32.67 24.89 33.10
N ILE A 5 -32.01 23.73 33.06
CA ILE A 5 -30.74 23.48 33.74
C ILE A 5 -29.59 24.04 32.89
N LEU A 6 -29.61 23.81 31.58
CA LEU A 6 -28.59 24.27 30.63
C LEU A 6 -28.63 25.79 30.36
N SER A 7 -29.78 26.46 30.48
CA SER A 7 -29.89 27.91 30.23
C SER A 7 -29.20 28.81 31.29
N LYS A 8 -28.68 28.24 32.39
CA LYS A 8 -27.99 28.97 33.45
C LYS A 8 -26.49 28.64 33.59
N VAL A 9 -25.93 27.72 32.79
CA VAL A 9 -24.55 27.25 32.97
C VAL A 9 -23.59 28.05 32.11
N GLY A 10 -22.96 29.07 32.70
CA GLY A 10 -21.82 29.78 32.15
C GLY A 10 -20.51 29.28 32.76
N GLY A 11 -19.78 28.44 32.03
CA GLY A 11 -18.33 28.22 32.17
C GLY A 11 -17.73 28.16 33.58
N GLY A 12 -18.14 27.19 34.41
CA GLY A 12 -17.51 26.89 35.71
C GLY A 12 -18.26 25.80 36.47
N THR A 13 -17.60 25.15 37.45
CA THR A 13 -18.24 24.21 38.37
C THR A 13 -19.22 24.97 39.27
N GLU A 14 -20.50 24.97 38.93
CA GLU A 14 -21.53 25.65 39.72
C GLU A 14 -22.50 24.63 40.33
N SER A 15 -22.68 24.73 41.66
CA SER A 15 -23.79 24.10 42.39
C SER A 15 -25.06 24.86 42.04
N VAL A 16 -26.09 24.16 41.57
CA VAL A 16 -27.41 24.75 41.34
C VAL A 16 -28.17 24.71 42.67
N ASP A 17 -28.44 25.88 43.25
CA ASP A 17 -29.28 25.99 44.45
C ASP A 17 -30.70 25.48 44.15
N THR A 18 -31.08 24.38 44.82
CA THR A 18 -32.34 23.66 44.58
C THR A 18 -33.54 24.24 45.33
N SER A 19 -33.42 25.44 45.90
CA SER A 19 -34.55 26.13 46.55
C SER A 19 -35.75 26.41 45.62
N ASP A 20 -35.52 26.46 44.30
CA ASP A 20 -36.57 26.52 43.25
C ASP A 20 -37.13 25.13 42.85
N PHE A 21 -36.46 24.04 43.21
CA PHE A 21 -36.77 22.65 42.86
C PHE A 21 -37.26 21.86 44.07
N LYS A 22 -38.09 22.45 44.93
CA LYS A 22 -38.70 21.74 46.07
C LYS A 22 -39.52 20.54 45.57
N ILE A 23 -38.89 19.38 45.48
CA ILE A 23 -39.53 18.08 45.36
C ILE A 23 -40.04 17.75 46.75
N SER A 24 -41.22 18.28 47.11
CA SER A 24 -41.77 18.17 48.47
C SER A 24 -42.45 16.82 48.75
N THR A 25 -42.39 15.87 47.83
CA THR A 25 -42.98 14.51 47.92
C THR A 25 -42.22 13.56 47.00
N PRO A 26 -42.19 12.23 47.27
CA PRO A 26 -41.53 11.27 46.40
C PRO A 26 -42.09 11.37 44.98
N SER A 27 -41.23 11.70 44.02
CA SER A 27 -41.61 11.98 42.64
C SER A 27 -40.65 11.22 41.72
N ILE A 28 -41.19 10.56 40.69
CA ILE A 28 -40.38 10.04 39.57
C ILE A 28 -39.98 11.25 38.74
N VAL A 29 -38.68 11.46 38.57
CA VAL A 29 -38.14 12.52 37.71
C VAL A 29 -37.56 11.85 36.47
N GLN A 30 -38.27 12.00 35.35
CA GLN A 30 -37.75 11.62 34.03
C GLN A 30 -36.83 12.72 33.52
N LEU A 31 -35.57 12.37 33.26
CA LEU A 31 -34.61 13.25 32.61
C LEU A 31 -34.41 12.77 31.18
N LYS A 32 -34.90 13.57 30.22
CA LYS A 32 -34.57 13.40 28.81
C LYS A 32 -33.22 14.05 28.56
N ILE A 33 -32.20 13.23 28.29
CA ILE A 33 -30.80 13.62 28.12
C ILE A 33 -30.35 13.07 26.77
N ALA A 34 -29.67 13.89 25.99
CA ALA A 34 -29.05 13.44 24.74
C ALA A 34 -27.78 12.62 25.07
N PRO A 35 -27.61 11.40 24.54
CA PRO A 35 -26.48 10.51 24.87
C PRO A 35 -25.10 11.17 24.75
N GLU A 36 -24.96 12.13 23.85
CA GLU A 36 -23.74 12.85 23.50
C GLU A 36 -23.29 13.93 24.52
N ASP A 37 -24.07 14.19 25.58
CA ASP A 37 -23.78 15.27 26.52
C ASP A 37 -23.20 14.82 27.87
N VAL A 38 -23.47 13.59 28.33
CA VAL A 38 -23.12 13.13 29.69
C VAL A 38 -22.18 11.93 29.64
N ARG A 39 -20.98 12.09 30.22
CA ARG A 39 -19.97 11.04 30.32
C ARG A 39 -20.25 10.05 31.45
N THR A 40 -20.60 10.54 32.64
CA THR A 40 -20.93 9.68 33.79
C THR A 40 -21.97 10.32 34.72
N PHE A 41 -22.75 9.47 35.40
CA PHE A 41 -23.52 9.87 36.59
C PHE A 41 -22.87 9.28 37.83
N GLU A 42 -22.68 10.11 38.83
CA GLU A 42 -22.11 9.75 40.12
C GLU A 42 -23.11 10.13 41.22
N ARG A 43 -23.29 9.23 42.19
CA ARG A 43 -24.02 9.57 43.42
C ARG A 43 -23.02 10.10 44.45
N ASP A 44 -23.24 11.31 44.93
CA ASP A 44 -22.44 11.93 45.99
C ASP A 44 -23.33 12.18 47.23
N GLY A 45 -23.43 11.17 48.09
CA GLY A 45 -24.30 11.20 49.26
C GLY A 45 -25.79 11.32 48.90
N ALA A 46 -26.39 12.47 49.24
CA ALA A 46 -27.78 12.82 48.93
C ALA A 46 -27.94 13.53 47.58
N ASN A 47 -26.84 13.80 46.88
CA ASN A 47 -26.81 14.58 45.64
C ASN A 47 -26.61 13.66 44.44
N LEU A 48 -27.10 14.10 43.28
CA LEU A 48 -26.77 13.51 41.99
C LEU A 48 -25.74 14.39 41.29
N LYS A 49 -24.62 13.82 40.87
CA LYS A 49 -23.55 14.51 40.15
C LYS A 49 -23.48 13.96 38.72
N MET A 50 -23.43 14.86 37.74
CA MET A 50 -23.35 14.55 36.32
C MET A 50 -22.04 15.11 35.78
N ILE A 51 -21.22 14.28 35.14
CA ILE A 51 -19.99 14.69 34.47
C ILE A 51 -20.27 14.69 32.98
N LEU A 52 -20.15 15.85 32.33
CA LEU A 52 -20.38 16.00 30.91
C LEU A 52 -19.13 15.62 30.11
N LEU A 53 -19.29 15.24 28.83
CA LEU A 53 -18.17 14.85 27.96
C LEU A 53 -17.11 15.96 27.80
N LYS A 54 -17.51 17.23 27.96
CA LYS A 54 -16.63 18.41 27.97
C LYS A 54 -15.95 18.70 29.32
N GLY A 55 -16.02 17.77 30.28
CA GLY A 55 -15.37 17.87 31.60
C GLY A 55 -16.08 18.75 32.62
N GLN A 56 -17.26 19.30 32.29
CA GLN A 56 -18.09 20.07 33.21
C GLN A 56 -18.80 19.15 34.20
N VAL A 57 -19.00 19.63 35.42
CA VAL A 57 -19.67 18.88 36.50
C VAL A 57 -20.91 19.65 36.95
N VAL A 58 -22.06 18.99 36.91
CA VAL A 58 -23.33 19.52 37.39
C VAL A 58 -23.77 18.71 38.61
N VAL A 59 -24.08 19.40 39.72
CA VAL A 59 -24.55 18.76 40.96
C VAL A 59 -25.98 19.19 41.25
N VAL A 60 -26.86 18.21 41.40
CA VAL A 60 -28.25 18.39 41.83
C VAL A 60 -28.34 18.04 43.32
N GLU A 61 -28.40 19.07 44.15
CA GLU A 61 -28.37 18.92 45.60
C GLU A 61 -29.67 18.32 46.15
N GLY A 62 -29.56 17.34 47.04
CA GLY A 62 -30.68 16.71 47.74
C GLY A 62 -31.54 15.79 46.87
N PHE A 63 -31.12 15.45 45.64
CA PHE A 63 -31.86 14.60 44.72
C PHE A 63 -32.30 13.26 45.33
N PHE A 64 -31.41 12.61 46.11
CA PHE A 64 -31.66 11.34 46.79
C PHE A 64 -32.00 11.49 48.27
N ALA A 65 -32.26 12.71 48.75
CA ALA A 65 -32.62 12.94 50.15
C ALA A 65 -33.97 12.26 50.47
N LYS A 66 -34.08 11.71 51.68
CA LYS A 66 -35.35 11.16 52.16
C LYS A 66 -36.24 12.29 52.66
N ASP A 67 -37.54 12.19 52.39
CA ASP A 67 -38.54 13.04 53.03
C ASP A 67 -38.71 12.70 54.53
N ALA A 68 -39.53 13.47 55.24
CA ALA A 68 -39.75 13.29 56.67
C ALA A 68 -40.41 11.95 57.02
N GLU A 69 -41.02 11.29 56.04
CA GLU A 69 -41.73 10.01 56.12
C GLU A 69 -40.85 8.82 55.66
N GLY A 70 -39.64 9.08 55.14
CA GLY A 70 -38.63 8.07 54.79
C GLY A 70 -38.61 7.64 53.32
N HIS A 71 -39.38 8.27 52.44
CA HIS A 71 -39.40 8.01 50.99
C HIS A 71 -38.26 8.74 50.26
N ARG A 72 -37.85 8.24 49.09
CA ARG A 72 -36.77 8.81 48.27
C ARG A 72 -37.22 9.02 46.82
N SER A 73 -36.53 9.89 46.09
CA SER A 73 -36.62 9.98 44.64
C SER A 73 -35.73 8.91 43.97
N ASP A 74 -36.19 8.36 42.85
CA ASP A 74 -35.41 7.45 41.99
C ASP A 74 -35.14 8.15 40.63
N LEU A 75 -33.98 7.86 40.02
CA LEU A 75 -33.56 8.41 38.72
C LEU A 75 -33.99 7.44 37.61
N VAL A 76 -34.63 7.96 36.56
CA VAL A 76 -34.98 7.20 35.35
C VAL A 76 -34.32 7.88 34.15
N LEU A 77 -33.54 7.10 33.41
CA LEU A 77 -32.92 7.51 32.14
C LEU A 77 -33.68 6.84 31.00
N GLU A 78 -34.01 7.61 29.98
CA GLU A 78 -34.69 7.15 28.77
C GLU A 78 -33.83 7.57 27.57
N ASP A 79 -33.53 6.60 26.70
CA ASP A 79 -32.92 6.85 25.40
C ASP A 79 -34.01 6.86 24.30
N ASN A 80 -33.59 6.95 23.03
CA ASN A 80 -34.50 6.96 21.89
C ASN A 80 -35.16 5.58 21.61
N ALA A 81 -34.79 4.50 22.31
CA ALA A 81 -35.37 3.17 22.19
C ALA A 81 -36.38 2.83 23.32
N GLY A 82 -36.48 3.66 24.36
CA GLY A 82 -37.48 3.55 25.42
C GLY A 82 -36.90 3.48 26.85
N VAL A 83 -37.72 3.12 27.83
CA VAL A 83 -37.34 3.14 29.26
C VAL A 83 -36.52 1.91 29.64
N LEU A 84 -35.26 2.11 30.03
CA LEU A 84 -34.43 1.07 30.64
C LEU A 84 -34.70 1.02 32.16
N TRP A 85 -35.48 0.04 32.62
CA TRP A 85 -35.60 -0.28 34.05
C TRP A 85 -35.43 -1.77 34.30
N TRP A 86 -34.51 -2.16 35.18
CA TRP A 86 -34.59 -3.44 35.90
C TRP A 86 -34.04 -3.32 37.34
N GLY A 87 -34.94 -3.44 38.33
CA GLY A 87 -34.62 -3.93 39.68
C GLY A 87 -34.63 -2.93 40.85
N GLN A 88 -35.48 -3.17 41.87
CA GLN A 88 -35.41 -2.52 43.18
C GLN A 88 -34.19 -2.99 43.99
N TYR A 89 -33.36 -2.07 44.52
CA TYR A 89 -32.50 -2.36 45.69
C TYR A 89 -32.32 -1.16 46.62
N PRO A 90 -32.68 -1.30 47.91
CA PRO A 90 -31.99 -0.66 49.03
C PRO A 90 -31.00 -1.68 49.64
N SER A 91 -29.93 -1.32 50.34
CA SER A 91 -29.54 -0.09 51.00
C SER A 91 -28.01 -0.09 51.08
N GLU A 92 -27.38 1.07 50.83
CA GLU A 92 -26.00 1.43 51.26
C GLU A 92 -24.78 1.17 50.34
N TRP A 93 -24.92 0.76 49.07
CA TRP A 93 -23.76 0.27 48.29
C TRP A 93 -23.88 0.54 46.79
N GLU A 94 -22.81 0.66 46.02
CA GLU A 94 -21.53 1.39 46.11
C GLU A 94 -20.97 1.24 44.69
N GLY A 95 -20.65 2.34 44.00
CA GLY A 95 -20.06 2.31 42.64
C GLY A 95 -21.07 2.23 41.50
N PHE A 96 -21.38 3.38 40.88
CA PHE A 96 -21.87 3.41 39.51
C PHE A 96 -20.81 4.09 38.64
N HIS A 97 -20.36 3.38 37.61
CA HIS A 97 -19.46 3.80 36.53
C HIS A 97 -20.18 3.47 35.22
N PHE A 98 -20.11 4.35 34.22
CA PHE A 98 -20.59 4.04 32.86
C PHE A 98 -19.41 3.60 31.99
N THR A 99 -19.57 2.47 31.31
CA THR A 99 -18.80 2.05 30.14
C THR A 99 -19.77 1.30 29.22
N GLU A 100 -19.75 1.72 27.96
CA GLU A 100 -20.57 1.38 26.78
C GLU A 100 -20.74 -0.13 26.49
N ILE A 101 -21.89 -0.56 25.93
CA ILE A 101 -22.06 -1.81 25.14
C ILE A 101 -23.18 -1.65 24.09
N GLU A 102 -22.84 -1.95 22.83
CA GLU A 102 -23.72 -2.23 21.67
C GLU A 102 -24.28 -3.68 21.64
N GLU A 103 -25.44 -3.79 20.98
CA GLU A 103 -26.07 -4.90 20.22
C GLU A 103 -26.50 -6.30 20.77
N ASP A 104 -27.74 -6.62 20.33
CA ASP A 104 -28.36 -7.85 19.80
C ASP A 104 -28.95 -9.01 20.67
N SER A 105 -30.15 -9.40 20.21
CA SER A 105 -30.81 -10.70 20.23
C SER A 105 -31.79 -11.09 21.36
N ALA A 106 -33.05 -11.25 20.92
CA ALA A 106 -34.04 -12.27 21.24
C ALA A 106 -34.41 -12.55 22.72
N ALA A 107 -35.62 -12.10 23.09
CA ALA A 107 -36.76 -12.92 23.58
C ALA A 107 -37.54 -12.21 24.70
N VAL A 108 -38.77 -11.79 24.42
CA VAL A 108 -39.74 -11.40 25.46
C VAL A 108 -40.93 -12.39 25.42
N PRO A 109 -41.22 -13.13 26.52
CA PRO A 109 -42.39 -13.98 26.58
C PRO A 109 -43.68 -13.21 26.94
N PRO A 110 -44.85 -13.69 26.48
CA PRO A 110 -46.09 -12.91 26.50
C PRO A 110 -46.81 -13.00 27.85
N TRP A 111 -46.71 -11.96 28.69
CA TRP A 111 -47.68 -11.65 29.75
C TRP A 111 -47.43 -10.26 30.40
N MET A 112 -47.41 -9.16 29.63
CA MET A 112 -47.27 -7.84 30.26
C MET A 112 -48.12 -6.74 29.60
N TRP A 113 -49.41 -7.03 29.42
CA TRP A 113 -50.42 -5.98 29.30
C TRP A 113 -51.33 -6.06 30.53
N ALA A 114 -51.15 -5.14 31.48
CA ALA A 114 -52.22 -4.73 32.40
C ALA A 114 -51.82 -3.49 33.21
N GLY A 115 -52.31 -2.33 32.78
CA GLY A 115 -53.14 -1.53 33.67
C GLY A 115 -52.59 -0.21 34.20
N LEU A 116 -53.44 0.81 33.99
CA LEU A 116 -53.63 2.04 34.79
C LEU A 116 -52.60 3.14 34.50
N GLY A 117 -52.97 4.39 34.22
CA GLY A 117 -54.25 5.09 34.35
C GLY A 117 -53.91 6.58 34.51
N LEU A 118 -54.36 7.41 33.57
CA LEU A 118 -54.05 8.84 33.47
C LEU A 118 -54.94 9.68 34.40
N LEU A 119 -54.38 10.67 35.09
CA LEU A 119 -55.00 11.93 35.60
C LEU A 119 -53.92 12.71 36.38
N GLY A 120 -53.62 13.99 36.18
CA GLY A 120 -54.11 15.04 35.28
C GLY A 120 -53.44 16.37 35.67
N LEU A 121 -53.39 17.34 34.75
CA LEU A 121 -53.14 18.76 35.07
C LEU A 121 -54.09 19.62 34.24
N GLY A 122 -54.70 20.61 34.90
CA GLY A 122 -55.71 21.48 34.33
C GLY A 122 -55.28 22.95 34.23
N GLY A 123 -56.02 23.68 33.40
CA GLY A 123 -56.10 25.15 33.30
C GLY A 123 -55.88 25.63 31.86
N VAL A 124 -56.77 26.34 31.16
CA VAL A 124 -57.91 27.18 31.57
C VAL A 124 -58.98 27.20 30.46
N ALA A 125 -60.23 27.36 30.88
CA ALA A 125 -61.48 27.24 30.15
C ALA A 125 -61.68 28.11 28.88
N LEU A 126 -62.38 27.52 27.89
CA LEU A 126 -63.30 28.23 27.01
C LEU A 126 -64.68 27.58 27.08
N ALA A 127 -65.69 28.46 27.10
CA ALA A 127 -67.08 28.25 27.47
C ALA A 127 -67.78 27.05 26.79
N ALA A 128 -68.43 26.22 27.60
CA ALA A 128 -69.55 25.40 27.15
C ALA A 128 -70.77 26.31 26.89
N GLY A 129 -70.85 26.83 25.67
CA GLY A 129 -72.08 27.36 25.07
C GLY A 129 -72.68 26.26 24.19
N GLY A 130 -73.89 25.81 24.54
CA GLY A 130 -74.54 24.70 23.86
C GLY A 130 -74.85 24.94 22.39
N GLY A 131 -74.93 23.84 21.64
CA GLY A 131 -75.56 23.81 20.33
C GLY A 131 -75.00 22.70 19.43
N GLY A 132 -75.82 21.69 19.15
CA GLY A 132 -75.67 20.85 17.96
C GLY A 132 -75.42 19.37 18.24
N GLY A 133 -76.49 18.58 18.18
CA GLY A 133 -76.32 17.17 17.80
C GLY A 133 -75.83 17.08 16.35
N GLY A 134 -74.96 16.10 16.07
CA GLY A 134 -74.54 15.77 14.71
C GLY A 134 -73.45 14.70 14.68
N GLY A 135 -73.86 13.43 14.54
CA GLY A 135 -73.07 12.34 13.97
C GLY A 135 -71.91 11.77 14.81
N GLY A 136 -72.12 10.60 15.44
CA GLY A 136 -71.03 9.69 15.80
C GLY A 136 -70.47 9.05 14.53
N GLY A 137 -69.60 9.77 13.83
CA GLY A 137 -68.85 9.30 12.68
C GLY A 137 -67.37 9.20 13.03
N ASN A 138 -66.67 8.31 12.32
CA ASN A 138 -65.23 8.11 12.42
C ASN A 138 -64.47 9.41 12.06
N HIS A 139 -63.64 9.91 12.96
CA HIS A 139 -62.70 10.99 12.74
C HIS A 139 -61.42 10.43 12.11
N PRO A 140 -60.77 11.13 11.17
CA PRO A 140 -59.49 10.68 10.62
C PRO A 140 -58.37 10.74 11.68
N PRO A 141 -57.30 9.94 11.49
CA PRO A 141 -56.11 10.04 12.32
C PRO A 141 -55.43 11.40 12.14
N ALA A 142 -54.55 11.75 13.09
CA ALA A 142 -53.64 12.88 12.99
C ALA A 142 -52.20 12.34 12.95
N ALA A 143 -51.58 12.41 11.78
CA ALA A 143 -50.21 11.94 11.56
C ALA A 143 -49.21 13.08 11.79
N GLY A 144 -48.16 12.82 12.57
CA GLY A 144 -47.07 13.74 12.87
C GLY A 144 -45.83 13.42 12.06
N HIS A 145 -45.12 14.45 11.59
CA HIS A 145 -43.86 14.23 10.87
C HIS A 145 -42.79 13.60 11.77
N ASP A 146 -41.99 12.71 11.20
CA ASP A 146 -40.87 12.03 11.83
C ASP A 146 -39.53 12.50 11.29
N SER A 147 -38.51 12.42 12.14
CA SER A 147 -37.12 12.66 11.76
C SER A 147 -36.19 11.72 12.51
N VAL A 148 -35.22 11.15 11.82
CA VAL A 148 -34.19 10.29 12.41
C VAL A 148 -32.81 10.59 11.83
N HIS A 149 -31.80 10.38 12.66
CA HIS A 149 -30.39 10.42 12.30
C HIS A 149 -29.76 9.06 12.62
N GLY A 150 -28.76 8.69 11.85
CA GLY A 150 -27.92 7.52 12.12
C GLY A 150 -26.65 7.59 11.30
N SER A 151 -25.62 6.88 11.72
CA SER A 151 -24.34 6.82 11.04
C SER A 151 -24.46 6.09 9.69
N GLU A 152 -23.58 6.42 8.74
CA GLU A 152 -23.38 5.56 7.58
C GLU A 152 -22.88 4.16 7.97
N ASP A 153 -22.97 3.23 7.02
CA ASP A 153 -22.69 1.78 7.17
C ASP A 153 -23.50 1.04 8.25
N SER A 154 -24.42 1.74 8.89
CA SER A 154 -25.24 1.24 9.97
C SER A 154 -26.71 1.25 9.57
N ARG A 155 -27.43 0.21 9.99
CA ARG A 155 -28.86 0.14 9.76
C ARG A 155 -29.60 1.13 10.68
N ILE A 156 -30.41 2.01 10.09
CA ILE A 156 -31.29 2.92 10.80
C ILE A 156 -32.66 2.26 10.98
N SER A 157 -33.25 2.33 12.17
CA SER A 157 -34.59 1.80 12.44
C SER A 157 -35.38 2.68 13.40
N GLY A 158 -36.71 2.60 13.32
CA GLY A 158 -37.62 3.35 14.17
C GLY A 158 -39.08 3.00 13.94
N ASN A 159 -40.00 3.85 14.42
CA ASN A 159 -41.43 3.68 14.17
C ASN A 159 -42.13 5.04 13.95
N VAL A 160 -42.84 5.19 12.82
CA VAL A 160 -43.50 6.44 12.38
C VAL A 160 -44.86 6.72 13.02
N LEU A 161 -45.36 5.81 13.87
CA LEU A 161 -46.67 5.95 14.52
C LEU A 161 -46.57 6.37 15.99
N LEU A 162 -45.37 6.60 16.53
CA LEU A 162 -45.17 6.86 17.96
C LEU A 162 -45.67 8.24 18.42
N ASN A 163 -45.67 9.22 17.51
CA ASN A 163 -46.15 10.58 17.71
C ASN A 163 -47.56 10.80 17.14
N ASP A 164 -48.19 9.77 16.58
CA ASP A 164 -49.50 9.83 15.94
C ASP A 164 -50.63 9.55 16.92
N ASN A 165 -51.81 10.09 16.64
CA ASN A 165 -53.00 9.79 17.43
C ASN A 165 -54.28 9.75 16.59
N ASP A 166 -55.26 9.02 17.10
CA ASP A 166 -56.63 9.01 16.58
C ASP A 166 -57.60 9.59 17.62
N PRO A 167 -58.49 10.55 17.26
CA PRO A 167 -59.46 11.13 18.19
C PRO A 167 -60.48 10.12 18.76
N ASP A 168 -60.78 9.05 18.03
CA ASP A 168 -61.69 7.97 18.45
C ASP A 168 -60.95 6.83 19.17
N GLY A 169 -59.61 6.83 19.11
CA GLY A 169 -58.74 5.85 19.76
C GLY A 169 -58.57 4.57 18.96
N ASP A 170 -58.84 4.61 17.66
CA ASP A 170 -58.68 3.46 16.76
C ASP A 170 -57.20 3.11 16.53
N PRO A 171 -56.84 1.81 16.38
CA PRO A 171 -55.47 1.41 16.11
C PRO A 171 -54.98 1.92 14.75
N LEU A 172 -53.83 2.58 14.77
CA LEU A 172 -53.20 3.13 13.57
C LEU A 172 -52.36 2.10 12.84
N ARG A 173 -52.31 2.22 11.50
CA ARG A 173 -51.39 1.47 10.65
C ARG A 173 -50.96 2.28 9.43
N VAL A 174 -49.79 1.98 8.88
CA VAL A 174 -49.34 2.49 7.59
C VAL A 174 -49.93 1.64 6.47
N THR A 175 -50.37 2.27 5.37
CA THR A 175 -50.91 1.57 4.19
C THR A 175 -49.98 1.61 2.99
N GLN A 176 -49.35 2.75 2.77
CA GLN A 176 -48.43 3.00 1.67
C GLN A 176 -47.41 4.06 2.08
N PHE A 177 -46.28 4.06 1.39
CA PHE A 177 -45.29 5.12 1.44
C PHE A 177 -44.81 5.45 0.03
N SER A 178 -44.22 6.63 -0.16
CA SER A 178 -43.62 7.02 -1.42
C SER A 178 -42.30 7.73 -1.22
N VAL A 179 -41.34 7.45 -2.11
CA VAL A 179 -40.00 8.00 -2.11
C VAL A 179 -39.48 8.04 -3.54
N ASP A 180 -38.72 9.07 -3.91
CA ASP A 180 -38.09 9.16 -5.23
C ASP A 180 -36.89 8.19 -5.27
N VAL A 181 -37.04 7.07 -5.99
CA VAL A 181 -35.99 6.04 -6.03
C VAL A 181 -34.98 6.22 -7.17
N ASN A 182 -35.24 7.13 -8.11
CA ASN A 182 -34.45 7.29 -9.34
C ASN A 182 -33.90 8.71 -9.56
N GLY A 183 -34.22 9.65 -8.67
CA GLY A 183 -33.75 11.03 -8.70
C GLY A 183 -34.42 11.91 -9.75
N ASP A 184 -35.58 11.53 -10.30
CA ASP A 184 -36.30 12.32 -11.31
C ASP A 184 -37.16 13.44 -10.70
N GLY A 185 -37.18 13.55 -9.37
CA GLY A 185 -37.97 14.51 -8.60
C GLY A 185 -39.41 14.08 -8.38
N LYS A 186 -39.80 12.84 -8.68
CA LYS A 186 -41.15 12.31 -8.46
C LYS A 186 -41.12 11.09 -7.55
N PRO A 187 -41.85 11.11 -6.43
CA PRO A 187 -41.95 9.93 -5.56
C PRO A 187 -42.65 8.75 -6.25
N ASP A 188 -42.04 7.57 -6.14
CA ASP A 188 -42.63 6.28 -6.49
C ASP A 188 -43.40 5.71 -5.29
N VAL A 189 -44.55 5.06 -5.54
CA VAL A 189 -45.45 4.59 -4.48
C VAL A 189 -45.27 3.09 -4.21
N PHE A 190 -45.18 2.73 -2.94
CA PHE A 190 -44.98 1.38 -2.42
C PHE A 190 -46.06 1.05 -1.38
N ASN A 191 -46.46 -0.22 -1.27
CA ASN A 191 -47.34 -0.64 -0.17
C ASN A 191 -46.51 -0.78 1.11
N ALA A 192 -47.15 -0.63 2.27
CA ALA A 192 -46.48 -0.94 3.53
C ALA A 192 -46.01 -2.41 3.56
N GLY A 193 -44.75 -2.62 3.91
CA GLY A 193 -44.04 -3.91 3.87
C GLY A 193 -43.26 -4.17 2.59
N ASP A 194 -43.44 -3.37 1.54
CA ASP A 194 -42.57 -3.40 0.35
C ASP A 194 -41.23 -2.72 0.67
N THR A 195 -40.16 -3.16 -0.02
CA THR A 195 -38.83 -2.54 0.05
C THR A 195 -38.61 -1.62 -1.15
N ALA A 196 -38.32 -0.36 -0.89
CA ALA A 196 -37.89 0.62 -1.88
C ALA A 196 -36.36 0.63 -1.96
N LYS A 197 -35.82 0.37 -3.15
CA LYS A 197 -34.37 0.47 -3.45
C LYS A 197 -34.09 1.83 -4.06
N ILE A 198 -33.52 2.75 -3.28
CA ILE A 198 -33.20 4.12 -3.69
C ILE A 198 -31.81 4.08 -4.33
N GLN A 199 -31.72 4.36 -5.64
CA GLN A 199 -30.48 4.18 -6.40
C GLN A 199 -29.33 5.03 -5.85
N GLY A 200 -28.25 4.36 -5.43
CA GLY A 200 -27.05 5.02 -4.89
C GLY A 200 -27.25 5.66 -3.52
N VAL A 201 -28.28 5.26 -2.77
CA VAL A 201 -28.60 5.81 -1.43
C VAL A 201 -28.82 4.69 -0.41
N GLY A 202 -29.69 3.71 -0.72
CA GLY A 202 -29.95 2.59 0.20
C GLY A 202 -31.31 1.93 0.01
N GLU A 203 -31.65 1.02 0.92
CA GLU A 203 -32.90 0.27 0.93
C GLU A 203 -33.80 0.68 2.12
N LEU A 204 -35.02 1.12 1.83
CA LEU A 204 -36.03 1.51 2.83
C LEU A 204 -37.19 0.50 2.85
N THR A 205 -37.62 0.11 4.04
CA THR A 205 -38.87 -0.63 4.25
C THR A 205 -39.67 0.03 5.36
N VAL A 206 -40.96 0.32 5.12
CA VAL A 206 -41.91 0.82 6.12
C VAL A 206 -43.04 -0.19 6.27
N ASN A 207 -43.17 -0.77 7.46
CA ASN A 207 -44.13 -1.84 7.75
C ASN A 207 -45.50 -1.28 8.16
N PRO A 208 -46.58 -2.10 8.04
CA PRO A 208 -47.92 -1.67 8.46
C PRO A 208 -48.03 -1.26 9.93
N ASP A 209 -47.21 -1.82 10.82
CA ASP A 209 -47.18 -1.47 12.25
C ASP A 209 -46.40 -0.18 12.56
N GLY A 210 -45.98 0.55 11.53
CA GLY A 210 -45.21 1.77 11.64
C GLY A 210 -43.71 1.56 11.78
N SER A 211 -43.25 0.33 12.05
CA SER A 211 -41.81 0.07 12.12
C SER A 211 -41.16 0.28 10.75
N TYR A 212 -39.99 0.90 10.72
CA TYR A 212 -39.23 1.06 9.48
C TYR A 212 -37.77 0.67 9.68
N THR A 213 -37.14 0.28 8.58
CA THR A 213 -35.70 0.06 8.51
C THR A 213 -35.15 0.70 7.24
N PHE A 214 -34.04 1.40 7.37
CA PHE A 214 -33.26 1.94 6.28
C PHE A 214 -31.82 1.42 6.39
N THR A 215 -31.31 0.83 5.31
CA THR A 215 -29.92 0.40 5.20
C THR A 215 -29.26 1.25 4.11
N PRO A 216 -28.33 2.17 4.46
CA PRO A 216 -27.61 2.96 3.47
C PRO A 216 -26.77 2.06 2.56
N GLU A 217 -26.47 2.53 1.35
CA GLU A 217 -25.36 1.98 0.57
C GLU A 217 -24.03 2.23 1.34
N PRO A 218 -23.02 1.36 1.18
CA PRO A 218 -21.72 1.56 1.85
C PRO A 218 -21.13 2.94 1.55
N ASN A 219 -20.61 3.59 2.59
CA ASN A 219 -19.93 4.90 2.55
C ASN A 219 -20.82 6.02 1.96
N TRP A 220 -22.15 5.83 1.99
CA TRP A 220 -23.11 6.87 1.62
C TRP A 220 -23.60 7.60 2.86
N ASN A 221 -23.37 8.91 2.88
CA ASN A 221 -23.93 9.83 3.85
C ASN A 221 -24.72 10.97 3.18
N GLY A 222 -25.59 11.61 3.97
CA GLY A 222 -26.43 12.71 3.54
C GLY A 222 -27.91 12.50 3.78
N LYS A 223 -28.74 13.31 3.11
CA LYS A 223 -30.19 13.30 3.32
C LYS A 223 -30.88 12.36 2.33
N VAL A 224 -31.64 11.40 2.85
CA VAL A 224 -32.48 10.51 2.03
C VAL A 224 -33.58 11.35 1.37
N PRO A 225 -34.00 11.06 0.12
CA PRO A 225 -35.14 11.72 -0.49
C PRO A 225 -36.38 11.67 0.44
N PRO A 226 -37.17 12.75 0.54
CA PRO A 226 -38.30 12.81 1.46
C PRO A 226 -39.24 11.62 1.28
N VAL A 227 -39.59 10.96 2.39
CA VAL A 227 -40.49 9.82 2.40
C VAL A 227 -41.85 10.28 2.88
N ASP A 228 -42.86 10.29 2.01
CA ASP A 228 -44.26 10.51 2.39
C ASP A 228 -44.92 9.18 2.76
N TYR A 229 -45.74 9.12 3.80
CA TYR A 229 -46.50 7.92 4.16
C TYR A 229 -47.96 8.23 4.50
N THR A 230 -48.82 7.21 4.40
CA THR A 230 -50.26 7.31 4.65
C THR A 230 -50.67 6.44 5.83
N VAL A 231 -51.19 7.08 6.87
CA VAL A 231 -51.71 6.45 8.10
C VAL A 231 -53.21 6.28 7.98
N THR A 232 -53.75 5.16 8.48
CA THR A 232 -55.20 4.92 8.55
C THR A 232 -55.60 4.37 9.92
N ASP A 233 -56.82 4.73 10.33
CA ASP A 233 -57.55 4.15 11.46
C ASP A 233 -58.21 2.79 11.12
N GLY A 234 -58.24 2.41 9.84
CA GLY A 234 -58.91 1.20 9.36
C GLY A 234 -60.45 1.25 9.31
N ASN A 235 -61.04 2.37 9.71
CA ASN A 235 -62.47 2.68 9.70
C ASN A 235 -62.85 3.71 8.61
N GLY A 236 -61.89 4.10 7.79
CA GLY A 236 -62.09 4.90 6.58
C GLY A 236 -61.49 6.30 6.64
N GLY A 237 -60.86 6.67 7.77
CA GLY A 237 -60.04 7.87 7.87
C GLY A 237 -58.58 7.60 7.52
N THR A 238 -57.96 8.61 6.92
CA THR A 238 -56.55 8.59 6.54
C THR A 238 -55.92 9.97 6.74
N ASP A 239 -54.64 10.00 7.05
CA ASP A 239 -53.82 11.22 7.08
C ASP A 239 -52.41 10.95 6.51
N HIS A 240 -51.67 12.01 6.21
CA HIS A 240 -50.35 11.95 5.58
C HIS A 240 -49.30 12.69 6.41
N ALA A 241 -48.12 12.09 6.51
CA ALA A 241 -46.95 12.69 7.15
C ALA A 241 -45.66 12.29 6.40
N THR A 242 -44.54 12.83 6.84
CA THR A 242 -43.24 12.64 6.22
C THR A 242 -42.25 12.05 7.21
N LEU A 243 -41.41 11.14 6.75
CA LEU A 243 -40.23 10.63 7.46
C LEU A 243 -38.98 11.22 6.81
N ASP A 244 -38.28 12.09 7.55
CA ASP A 244 -36.98 12.63 7.17
C ASP A 244 -35.85 11.76 7.77
N ILE A 245 -35.06 11.12 6.92
CA ILE A 245 -33.89 10.33 7.33
C ILE A 245 -32.62 11.07 6.92
N THR A 246 -31.72 11.28 7.88
CA THR A 246 -30.38 11.82 7.64
C THR A 246 -29.36 10.77 8.04
N VAL A 247 -28.41 10.49 7.15
CA VAL A 247 -27.25 9.66 7.42
C VAL A 247 -26.05 10.56 7.70
N ASP A 248 -25.49 10.44 8.89
CA ASP A 248 -24.36 11.22 9.37
C ASP A 248 -23.03 10.57 8.91
N PRO A 249 -22.06 11.37 8.43
CA PRO A 249 -20.79 10.84 7.95
C PRO A 249 -19.93 10.25 9.08
N VAL A 250 -19.17 9.21 8.77
CA VAL A 250 -18.19 8.53 9.62
C VAL A 250 -16.90 8.42 8.82
N GLN A 251 -15.78 8.78 9.44
CA GLN A 251 -14.49 8.69 8.75
C GLN A 251 -14.13 7.25 8.39
N ASP A 252 -13.87 7.03 7.11
CA ASP A 252 -13.40 5.79 6.53
C ASP A 252 -11.87 5.81 6.31
N PRO A 253 -11.19 4.66 6.42
CA PRO A 253 -9.80 4.56 6.03
C PRO A 253 -9.63 4.66 4.51
N PRO A 254 -8.46 5.13 4.04
CA PRO A 254 -8.15 5.12 2.62
C PRO A 254 -8.02 3.68 2.10
N VAL A 255 -8.09 3.51 0.78
CA VAL A 255 -7.96 2.24 0.09
C VAL A 255 -6.77 2.32 -0.88
N ALA A 256 -5.72 1.58 -0.55
CA ALA A 256 -4.51 1.46 -1.36
C ALA A 256 -4.60 0.27 -2.33
N THR A 257 -4.05 0.42 -3.53
CA THR A 257 -4.02 -0.64 -4.55
C THR A 257 -2.61 -0.83 -5.08
N ASP A 258 -2.16 -2.10 -5.15
CA ASP A 258 -0.83 -2.42 -5.67
C ASP A 258 -0.54 -1.80 -7.06
N ASP A 259 0.68 -1.27 -7.19
CA ASP A 259 1.23 -0.75 -8.44
C ASP A 259 2.08 -1.81 -9.16
N LEU A 260 2.10 -1.70 -10.49
CA LEU A 260 2.97 -2.47 -11.36
C LEU A 260 3.64 -1.57 -12.39
N VAL A 261 4.97 -1.67 -12.45
CA VAL A 261 5.82 -0.87 -13.34
C VAL A 261 6.78 -1.81 -14.05
N VAL A 262 6.86 -1.65 -15.37
CA VAL A 262 7.85 -2.34 -16.19
C VAL A 262 8.63 -1.28 -16.96
N THR A 263 9.94 -1.36 -16.88
CA THR A 263 10.89 -0.52 -17.62
C THR A 263 11.88 -1.42 -18.34
N ASP A 264 12.66 -0.83 -19.25
CA ASP A 264 13.87 -1.46 -19.77
C ASP A 264 15.02 -1.18 -18.78
N GLU A 265 16.06 -2.01 -18.80
CA GLU A 265 17.27 -1.77 -17.99
C GLU A 265 17.93 -0.43 -18.32
N ASP A 266 18.78 0.05 -17.41
CA ASP A 266 19.46 1.34 -17.49
C ASP A 266 18.55 2.57 -17.66
N THR A 267 17.24 2.38 -17.53
CA THR A 267 16.25 3.43 -17.74
C THR A 267 15.62 3.82 -16.40
N PRO A 268 15.91 5.03 -15.90
CA PRO A 268 15.23 5.55 -14.73
C PRO A 268 13.72 5.68 -15.00
N VAL A 269 12.91 5.25 -14.04
CA VAL A 269 11.45 5.30 -14.13
C VAL A 269 10.86 6.18 -13.03
N THR A 270 9.86 6.96 -13.40
CA THR A 270 9.11 7.85 -12.50
C THR A 270 7.62 7.56 -12.59
N GLY A 271 6.91 7.67 -11.48
CA GLY A 271 5.46 7.53 -11.44
C GLY A 271 4.87 8.10 -10.15
N ASN A 272 3.66 7.67 -9.80
CA ASN A 272 3.02 8.05 -8.53
C ASN A 272 2.22 6.86 -7.98
N VAL A 273 2.55 6.42 -6.77
CA VAL A 273 1.89 5.28 -6.09
C VAL A 273 0.46 5.58 -5.62
N LEU A 274 0.07 6.86 -5.58
CA LEU A 274 -1.27 7.27 -5.16
C LEU A 274 -2.25 7.39 -6.34
N ALA A 275 -1.82 7.06 -7.57
CA ALA A 275 -2.60 7.34 -8.78
C ALA A 275 -3.86 6.46 -8.92
N ASN A 276 -3.84 5.27 -8.33
CA ASN A 276 -4.91 4.27 -8.29
C ASN A 276 -5.55 4.14 -6.89
N ASP A 277 -5.09 4.93 -5.92
CA ASP A 277 -5.58 4.94 -4.55
C ASP A 277 -6.75 5.93 -4.41
N HIS A 278 -7.63 5.67 -3.44
CA HIS A 278 -8.72 6.60 -3.14
C HIS A 278 -9.10 6.54 -1.66
N ASP A 279 -9.75 7.61 -1.22
CA ASP A 279 -10.35 7.72 0.09
C ASP A 279 -11.88 7.81 -0.07
N PRO A 280 -12.68 7.02 0.66
CA PRO A 280 -14.14 7.06 0.54
C PRO A 280 -14.77 8.42 0.89
N ASP A 281 -14.19 9.14 1.84
CA ASP A 281 -14.63 10.50 2.24
C ASP A 281 -14.13 11.57 1.26
N GLY A 282 -13.21 11.21 0.37
CA GLY A 282 -12.63 12.09 -0.64
C GLY A 282 -11.46 12.92 -0.10
N ASP A 283 -10.84 12.48 0.99
CA ASP A 283 -9.74 13.19 1.62
C ASP A 283 -8.39 13.01 0.89
N PRO A 284 -7.51 14.02 0.97
CA PRO A 284 -6.25 13.98 0.26
C PRO A 284 -5.29 12.94 0.86
N LEU A 285 -4.78 12.05 0.00
CA LEU A 285 -3.86 11.00 0.39
C LEU A 285 -2.40 11.46 0.39
N THR A 286 -1.62 10.91 1.32
CA THR A 286 -0.17 11.08 1.39
C THR A 286 0.54 9.80 1.80
N VAL A 287 1.76 9.59 1.32
CA VAL A 287 2.63 8.49 1.78
C VAL A 287 3.27 8.88 3.11
N THR A 288 3.30 7.93 4.05
CA THR A 288 3.88 8.12 5.40
C THR A 288 5.19 7.39 5.60
N GLU A 289 5.38 6.26 4.93
CA GLU A 289 6.60 5.46 4.90
C GLU A 289 6.60 4.50 3.71
N PHE A 290 7.78 4.03 3.34
CA PHE A 290 7.94 2.87 2.46
C PHE A 290 9.02 1.93 2.98
N ARG A 291 8.97 0.67 2.55
CA ARG A 291 9.82 -0.40 3.03
C ARG A 291 10.31 -1.28 1.89
N VAL A 292 11.59 -1.58 1.88
CA VAL A 292 12.26 -2.42 0.86
C VAL A 292 13.47 -3.09 1.49
N ASP A 293 13.78 -4.32 1.08
CA ASP A 293 14.99 -5.05 1.48
C ASP A 293 16.17 -4.53 0.66
N THR A 294 17.11 -3.83 1.31
CA THR A 294 18.22 -3.13 0.66
C THR A 294 19.53 -3.93 0.60
N ASP A 295 19.67 -4.99 1.40
CA ASP A 295 20.90 -5.78 1.49
C ASP A 295 20.72 -7.27 1.16
N GLY A 296 19.49 -7.69 0.88
CA GLY A 296 19.14 -9.05 0.47
C GLY A 296 19.09 -10.03 1.63
N ASP A 297 19.00 -9.57 2.88
CA ASP A 297 18.90 -10.43 4.05
C ASP A 297 17.47 -10.98 4.30
N GLY A 298 16.50 -10.50 3.52
CA GLY A 298 15.08 -10.88 3.59
C GLY A 298 14.26 -10.03 4.57
N THR A 299 14.82 -8.98 5.15
CA THR A 299 14.12 -8.07 6.06
C THR A 299 14.04 -6.66 5.49
N PRO A 300 12.83 -6.14 5.19
CA PRO A 300 12.70 -4.79 4.66
C PRO A 300 13.07 -3.69 5.67
N GLU A 301 13.93 -2.77 5.25
CA GLU A 301 14.20 -1.51 5.95
C GLU A 301 13.02 -0.54 5.82
N THR A 302 12.94 0.47 6.68
CA THR A 302 11.87 1.49 6.64
C THR A 302 12.46 2.86 6.35
N PHE A 303 11.86 3.54 5.38
CA PHE A 303 12.27 4.86 4.90
C PHE A 303 11.11 5.84 5.02
N LYS A 304 11.44 7.09 5.35
CA LYS A 304 10.48 8.19 5.33
C LYS A 304 10.32 8.74 3.91
N PRO A 305 9.18 9.38 3.61
CA PRO A 305 8.98 10.00 2.31
C PRO A 305 10.09 11.02 2.01
N GLY A 306 10.65 10.92 0.81
CA GLY A 306 11.78 11.73 0.32
C GLY A 306 13.17 11.22 0.71
N GLU A 307 13.27 10.14 1.51
CA GLU A 307 14.54 9.44 1.70
C GLU A 307 14.82 8.52 0.49
N THR A 308 16.10 8.32 0.19
CA THR A 308 16.56 7.40 -0.86
C THR A 308 16.99 6.08 -0.23
N ALA A 309 16.42 4.98 -0.73
CA ALA A 309 16.84 3.63 -0.44
C ALA A 309 17.86 3.19 -1.50
N GLU A 310 19.10 2.92 -1.07
CA GLU A 310 20.14 2.32 -1.90
C GLU A 310 20.02 0.79 -1.80
N ILE A 311 19.51 0.15 -2.85
CA ILE A 311 19.29 -1.30 -2.91
C ILE A 311 20.53 -1.94 -3.55
N THR A 312 21.29 -2.67 -2.74
CA THR A 312 22.62 -3.18 -3.11
C THR A 312 22.55 -4.06 -4.36
N GLY A 313 23.20 -3.62 -5.44
CA GLY A 313 23.25 -4.34 -6.70
C GLY A 313 21.95 -4.31 -7.51
N VAL A 314 21.04 -3.38 -7.22
CA VAL A 314 19.76 -3.19 -7.92
C VAL A 314 19.58 -1.74 -8.37
N GLY A 315 19.72 -0.77 -7.48
CA GLY A 315 19.48 0.64 -7.81
C GLY A 315 19.08 1.50 -6.62
N GLU A 316 18.67 2.74 -6.92
CA GLU A 316 18.20 3.72 -5.92
C GLU A 316 16.71 4.00 -6.10
N LEU A 317 15.95 3.94 -5.00
CA LEU A 317 14.52 4.26 -4.97
C LEU A 317 14.22 5.41 -4.01
N THR A 318 13.42 6.38 -4.46
CA THR A 318 12.82 7.42 -3.61
C THR A 318 11.33 7.50 -3.85
N ILE A 319 10.54 7.51 -2.77
CA ILE A 319 9.09 7.79 -2.79
C ILE A 319 8.84 9.03 -1.95
N ASN A 320 8.17 10.05 -2.51
CA ASN A 320 7.84 11.30 -1.86
C ASN A 320 6.48 11.24 -1.17
N SER A 321 6.19 12.22 -0.30
CA SER A 321 4.93 12.27 0.45
C SER A 321 3.69 12.45 -0.45
N ASP A 322 3.87 13.05 -1.63
CA ASP A 322 2.82 13.20 -2.64
C ASP A 322 2.65 11.96 -3.54
N GLY A 323 3.32 10.86 -3.17
CA GLY A 323 3.29 9.60 -3.89
C GLY A 323 4.22 9.54 -5.10
N SER A 324 4.78 10.66 -5.53
CA SER A 324 5.72 10.64 -6.67
C SER A 324 6.95 9.83 -6.32
N TYR A 325 7.34 8.92 -7.21
CA TYR A 325 8.53 8.10 -7.01
C TYR A 325 9.50 8.22 -8.17
N THR A 326 10.76 7.89 -7.90
CA THR A 326 11.82 7.72 -8.90
C THR A 326 12.64 6.49 -8.52
N PHE A 327 12.76 5.56 -9.46
CA PHE A 327 13.68 4.44 -9.37
C PHE A 327 14.75 4.60 -10.46
N THR A 328 16.02 4.50 -10.07
CA THR A 328 17.17 4.51 -10.98
C THR A 328 17.91 3.19 -10.82
N PRO A 329 17.89 2.31 -11.84
CA PRO A 329 18.63 1.04 -11.76
C PRO A 329 20.15 1.29 -11.71
N GLU A 330 20.88 0.38 -11.09
CA GLU A 330 22.33 0.27 -11.30
C GLU A 330 22.63 -0.06 -12.77
N PRO A 331 23.73 0.42 -13.35
CA PRO A 331 24.11 0.10 -14.73
C PRO A 331 24.21 -1.41 -14.97
N GLY A 332 23.58 -1.90 -16.05
CA GLY A 332 23.52 -3.30 -16.44
C GLY A 332 22.64 -4.18 -15.54
N TRP A 333 21.85 -3.58 -14.63
CA TRP A 333 20.92 -4.34 -13.80
C TRP A 333 19.57 -4.52 -14.50
N ASN A 334 19.13 -5.77 -14.60
CA ASN A 334 17.78 -6.17 -14.96
C ASN A 334 17.19 -7.16 -13.95
N GLY A 335 15.87 -7.31 -13.98
CA GLY A 335 15.10 -8.19 -13.12
C GLY A 335 14.06 -7.46 -12.27
N ASP A 336 13.62 -8.13 -11.21
CA ASP A 336 12.61 -7.61 -10.29
C ASP A 336 13.27 -6.90 -9.11
N VAL A 337 12.80 -5.69 -8.80
CA VAL A 337 13.18 -4.98 -7.57
C VAL A 337 12.58 -5.75 -6.38
N PRO A 338 13.29 -5.87 -5.23
CA PRO A 338 12.72 -6.42 -4.00
C PRO A 338 11.38 -5.75 -3.67
N THR A 339 10.39 -6.52 -3.19
CA THR A 339 9.03 -6.01 -2.95
C THR A 339 9.05 -4.75 -2.10
N VAL A 340 8.59 -3.65 -2.69
CA VAL A 340 8.46 -2.36 -2.01
C VAL A 340 7.04 -2.26 -1.47
N SER A 341 6.87 -2.15 -0.16
CA SER A 341 5.56 -1.81 0.44
C SER A 341 5.54 -0.34 0.86
N TYR A 342 4.41 0.33 0.72
CA TYR A 342 4.23 1.72 1.15
C TYR A 342 2.93 1.86 1.95
N THR A 343 2.90 2.83 2.86
CA THR A 343 1.74 3.12 3.71
C THR A 343 1.21 4.52 3.42
N ILE A 344 -0.08 4.61 3.11
CA ILE A 344 -0.78 5.87 2.85
C ILE A 344 -1.63 6.30 4.06
N THR A 345 -1.93 7.58 4.16
CA THR A 345 -2.87 8.14 5.13
C THR A 345 -3.72 9.24 4.51
N ASP A 346 -4.94 9.34 5.03
CA ASP A 346 -5.93 10.40 4.81
C ASP A 346 -5.68 11.66 5.69
N GLY A 347 -4.71 11.61 6.62
CA GLY A 347 -4.45 12.67 7.59
C GLY A 347 -5.48 12.81 8.72
N GLN A 348 -6.47 11.92 8.79
CA GLN A 348 -7.58 11.91 9.76
C GLN A 348 -7.56 10.68 10.66
N GLY A 349 -6.61 9.77 10.42
CA GLY A 349 -6.34 8.63 11.28
C GLY A 349 -6.49 7.30 10.56
N GLY A 350 -7.02 7.30 9.34
CA GLY A 350 -7.03 6.18 8.43
C GLY A 350 -5.66 5.94 7.79
N THR A 351 -5.31 4.67 7.65
CA THR A 351 -4.12 4.22 6.93
C THR A 351 -4.41 2.93 6.20
N ASP A 352 -3.79 2.75 5.04
CA ASP A 352 -3.76 1.48 4.31
C ASP A 352 -2.38 1.30 3.65
N ALA A 353 -2.09 0.09 3.18
CA ALA A 353 -0.81 -0.25 2.58
C ALA A 353 -0.95 -1.08 1.31
N ALA A 354 -0.05 -0.83 0.37
CA ALA A 354 0.03 -1.54 -0.90
C ALA A 354 1.50 -1.71 -1.33
N ASN A 355 1.72 -2.43 -2.43
CA ASN A 355 3.03 -2.73 -2.97
C ASN A 355 3.30 -2.01 -4.28
N LEU A 356 4.51 -1.47 -4.43
CA LEU A 356 5.06 -1.02 -5.70
C LEU A 356 5.97 -2.12 -6.27
N ASN A 357 5.51 -2.79 -7.33
CA ASN A 357 6.27 -3.83 -8.01
C ASN A 357 6.93 -3.26 -9.27
N ILE A 358 8.27 -3.30 -9.32
CA ILE A 358 9.06 -2.75 -10.44
C ILE A 358 9.89 -3.88 -11.06
N THR A 359 9.80 -4.01 -12.38
CA THR A 359 10.62 -4.94 -13.17
C THR A 359 11.39 -4.16 -14.24
N ALA A 360 12.69 -4.38 -14.35
CA ALA A 360 13.51 -3.95 -15.48
C ALA A 360 13.72 -5.14 -16.44
N ASN A 361 13.34 -4.98 -17.71
CA ASN A 361 13.60 -5.97 -18.74
C ASN A 361 15.05 -5.83 -19.24
N PRO A 362 15.75 -6.94 -19.50
CA PRO A 362 17.02 -6.88 -20.22
C PRO A 362 16.82 -6.31 -21.62
N VAL A 363 17.80 -5.55 -22.09
CA VAL A 363 17.93 -4.98 -23.42
C VAL A 363 19.19 -5.55 -24.04
N ASP A 364 19.00 -6.35 -25.08
CA ASP A 364 20.07 -6.96 -25.89
C ASP A 364 21.12 -5.94 -26.36
N ASP A 365 22.29 -5.92 -25.71
CA ASP A 365 23.42 -5.05 -26.04
C ASP A 365 24.59 -5.86 -26.64
N PRO A 366 24.97 -5.62 -27.91
CA PRO A 366 25.92 -6.48 -28.61
C PRO A 366 27.35 -6.41 -28.04
N VAL A 367 27.94 -7.59 -27.82
CA VAL A 367 29.35 -7.74 -27.45
C VAL A 367 30.34 -7.52 -28.58
N HIS A 368 31.48 -6.89 -28.27
CA HIS A 368 32.57 -6.67 -29.21
C HIS A 368 33.93 -7.07 -28.63
N LEU A 369 34.74 -7.73 -29.48
CA LEU A 369 36.18 -7.88 -29.28
C LEU A 369 36.89 -6.94 -30.26
N THR A 370 37.85 -6.15 -29.78
CA THR A 370 38.64 -5.25 -30.62
C THR A 370 40.13 -5.31 -30.30
N ASN A 371 40.97 -4.86 -31.24
CA ASN A 371 42.43 -4.98 -31.19
C ASN A 371 42.94 -6.45 -31.18
N LEU A 372 42.13 -7.35 -31.76
CA LEU A 372 42.57 -8.64 -32.25
C LEU A 372 42.61 -8.58 -33.79
N THR A 373 43.39 -9.46 -34.40
CA THR A 373 43.54 -9.46 -35.86
C THR A 373 42.23 -9.76 -36.59
N ASP A 374 41.82 -8.83 -37.47
CA ASP A 374 40.62 -8.93 -38.29
C ASP A 374 40.79 -9.97 -39.41
N ASP A 375 40.63 -11.26 -39.11
CA ASP A 375 40.70 -12.30 -40.14
C ASP A 375 39.43 -12.38 -41.00
N ALA A 376 39.12 -11.28 -41.67
CA ALA A 376 38.35 -11.30 -42.91
C ALA A 376 39.22 -11.86 -44.07
N GLY A 377 39.81 -13.04 -43.90
CA GLY A 377 40.13 -13.96 -45.00
C GLY A 377 41.59 -14.11 -45.44
N GLY A 378 42.57 -14.08 -44.54
CA GLY A 378 43.96 -14.39 -44.87
C GLY A 378 44.69 -15.14 -43.74
N ALA A 379 45.20 -16.33 -44.03
CA ALA A 379 45.85 -17.29 -43.12
C ALA A 379 47.16 -16.82 -42.41
N ASN A 380 47.46 -15.51 -42.33
CA ASN A 380 48.76 -14.97 -41.87
C ASN A 380 48.62 -13.63 -41.09
N GLY A 381 47.52 -13.41 -40.35
CA GLY A 381 47.41 -12.27 -39.42
C GLY A 381 48.20 -12.52 -38.13
N SER A 382 48.85 -11.49 -37.58
CA SER A 382 49.48 -11.56 -36.25
C SER A 382 49.32 -10.27 -35.46
N ASP A 383 48.86 -10.38 -34.22
CA ASP A 383 48.79 -9.27 -33.24
C ASP A 383 50.17 -8.95 -32.67
N ILE A 384 50.98 -9.99 -32.47
CA ILE A 384 52.34 -9.87 -31.98
C ILE A 384 53.33 -10.70 -32.80
N VAL A 385 54.60 -10.31 -32.72
CA VAL A 385 55.70 -10.94 -33.47
C VAL A 385 56.85 -11.27 -32.52
N VAL A 386 57.34 -12.50 -32.63
CA VAL A 386 58.55 -12.99 -31.95
C VAL A 386 59.56 -13.54 -32.96
N TYR A 387 60.82 -13.61 -32.58
CA TYR A 387 61.94 -13.90 -33.48
C TYR A 387 62.78 -15.05 -32.98
N GLU A 388 62.99 -16.05 -33.83
CA GLU A 388 63.90 -17.15 -33.55
C GLU A 388 65.35 -16.68 -33.44
N SER A 389 65.71 -15.60 -34.14
CA SER A 389 67.07 -15.03 -34.13
C SER A 389 67.51 -14.65 -32.71
N SER A 390 66.57 -14.32 -31.84
CA SER A 390 66.83 -13.94 -30.44
C SER A 390 67.03 -15.15 -29.51
N LEU A 391 66.70 -16.37 -29.94
CA LEU A 391 66.89 -17.59 -29.16
C LEU A 391 68.37 -17.94 -28.98
N ALA A 392 68.66 -18.82 -28.02
CA ALA A 392 70.00 -19.35 -27.80
C ALA A 392 70.48 -20.15 -29.02
N GLY A 393 71.40 -19.57 -29.80
CA GLY A 393 71.94 -20.16 -31.02
C GLY A 393 71.49 -19.50 -32.32
N GLY A 394 70.56 -18.54 -32.26
CA GLY A 394 70.18 -17.69 -33.39
C GLY A 394 71.22 -16.62 -33.74
N SER A 395 70.98 -15.93 -34.85
CA SER A 395 71.84 -14.88 -35.41
C SER A 395 71.96 -13.62 -34.52
N ASP A 396 71.02 -13.40 -33.60
CA ASP A 396 71.00 -12.34 -32.58
C ASP A 396 70.79 -12.91 -31.17
N ALA A 397 71.53 -13.97 -30.83
CA ALA A 397 71.35 -14.69 -29.57
C ALA A 397 71.38 -13.76 -28.33
N GLY A 398 70.29 -13.75 -27.56
CA GLY A 398 70.12 -12.89 -26.38
C GLY A 398 69.48 -11.52 -26.66
N GLY A 399 69.00 -11.30 -27.89
CA GLY A 399 68.12 -10.18 -28.22
C GLY A 399 66.78 -10.24 -27.45
N THR A 400 65.96 -9.20 -27.60
CA THR A 400 64.67 -9.09 -26.89
C THR A 400 63.49 -9.70 -27.66
N GLY A 401 63.73 -10.33 -28.81
CA GLY A 401 62.69 -10.79 -29.72
C GLY A 401 61.99 -12.09 -29.32
N THR A 402 62.40 -12.76 -28.23
CA THR A 402 61.75 -14.00 -27.77
C THR A 402 60.44 -13.75 -27.01
N THR A 403 60.18 -12.51 -26.57
CA THR A 403 58.99 -12.19 -25.78
C THR A 403 58.31 -10.95 -26.35
N ALA A 404 56.99 -11.03 -26.53
CA ALA A 404 56.15 -9.92 -26.95
C ALA A 404 54.90 -9.85 -26.08
N SER A 405 54.47 -8.62 -25.77
CA SER A 405 53.24 -8.36 -25.02
C SER A 405 52.25 -7.63 -25.91
N GLY A 406 50.97 -7.85 -25.65
CA GLY A 406 49.87 -7.18 -26.32
C GLY A 406 48.66 -7.09 -25.41
N SER A 407 47.62 -6.42 -25.89
CA SER A 407 46.32 -6.38 -25.25
C SER A 407 45.21 -6.37 -26.29
N PHE A 408 44.02 -6.79 -25.88
CA PHE A 408 42.79 -6.60 -26.63
C PHE A 408 41.71 -6.03 -25.72
N THR A 409 40.67 -5.46 -26.31
CA THR A 409 39.58 -4.83 -25.55
C THR A 409 38.32 -5.67 -25.68
N VAL A 410 37.68 -5.89 -24.54
CA VAL A 410 36.39 -6.54 -24.37
C VAL A 410 35.36 -5.46 -24.07
N ASP A 411 34.33 -5.39 -24.91
CA ASP A 411 33.18 -4.51 -24.72
C ASP A 411 31.94 -5.38 -24.53
N ALA A 412 31.42 -5.37 -23.30
CA ALA A 412 30.26 -6.14 -22.85
C ALA A 412 29.52 -5.27 -21.83
N GLN A 413 28.49 -4.56 -22.28
CA GLN A 413 27.80 -3.55 -21.47
C GLN A 413 27.06 -4.18 -20.28
N ASP A 414 26.54 -5.39 -20.46
CA ASP A 414 25.81 -6.17 -19.44
C ASP A 414 26.74 -7.00 -18.54
N GLY A 415 28.05 -6.78 -18.67
CA GLY A 415 29.08 -7.59 -18.03
C GLY A 415 29.35 -8.91 -18.76
N ILE A 416 30.33 -9.64 -18.26
CA ILE A 416 30.85 -10.85 -18.90
C ILE A 416 30.38 -12.08 -18.12
N HIS A 417 29.59 -12.94 -18.76
CA HIS A 417 29.30 -14.27 -18.23
C HIS A 417 30.48 -15.21 -18.48
N ASP A 418 30.98 -15.28 -19.72
CA ASP A 418 32.14 -16.12 -20.09
C ASP A 418 33.06 -15.39 -21.08
N LEU A 419 34.34 -15.27 -20.74
CA LEU A 419 35.41 -14.91 -21.67
C LEU A 419 36.46 -16.02 -21.61
N SER A 420 36.74 -16.62 -22.76
CA SER A 420 37.63 -17.77 -22.84
C SER A 420 38.58 -17.69 -24.03
N ILE A 421 39.74 -18.35 -23.90
CA ILE A 421 40.72 -18.52 -24.98
C ILE A 421 40.92 -20.00 -25.28
N ILE A 422 40.86 -20.34 -26.56
CA ILE A 422 40.99 -21.70 -27.08
C ILE A 422 42.40 -21.89 -27.62
N VAL A 423 43.18 -22.73 -26.94
CA VAL A 423 44.56 -23.08 -27.32
C VAL A 423 44.62 -24.59 -27.59
N ASP A 424 45.01 -24.96 -28.82
CA ASP A 424 45.09 -26.36 -29.28
C ASP A 424 43.79 -27.17 -29.06
N GLY A 425 42.64 -26.50 -29.17
CA GLY A 425 41.32 -27.09 -28.96
C GLY A 425 40.94 -27.32 -27.49
N THR A 426 41.74 -26.83 -26.54
CA THR A 426 41.39 -26.77 -25.12
C THR A 426 40.92 -25.36 -24.78
N ASP A 427 39.81 -25.30 -24.06
CA ASP A 427 39.19 -24.05 -23.63
C ASP A 427 39.74 -23.61 -22.26
N TYR A 428 40.17 -22.35 -22.16
CA TYR A 428 40.73 -21.75 -20.95
C TYR A 428 39.90 -20.52 -20.56
N ALA A 429 39.09 -20.67 -19.51
CA ALA A 429 38.30 -19.58 -18.95
C ALA A 429 39.21 -18.48 -18.38
N LEU A 430 38.97 -17.24 -18.82
CA LEU A 430 39.68 -16.02 -18.42
C LEU A 430 38.81 -15.17 -17.49
N VAL A 431 37.52 -15.01 -17.80
CA VAL A 431 36.54 -14.35 -16.94
C VAL A 431 35.30 -15.23 -16.87
N THR A 432 34.79 -15.46 -15.66
CA THR A 432 33.49 -16.13 -15.43
C THR A 432 32.69 -15.29 -14.44
N ASP A 433 31.47 -14.93 -14.79
CA ASP A 433 30.58 -14.08 -13.99
C ASP A 433 31.29 -12.81 -13.46
N ASN A 434 31.91 -12.05 -14.36
CA ASN A 434 32.73 -10.85 -14.07
C ASN A 434 34.00 -11.09 -13.23
N VAL A 435 34.36 -12.33 -12.90
CA VAL A 435 35.55 -12.66 -12.10
C VAL A 435 36.72 -13.12 -13.00
N PHE A 436 37.77 -12.31 -13.07
CA PHE A 436 38.98 -12.62 -13.83
C PHE A 436 39.88 -13.66 -13.14
N SER A 437 40.45 -14.56 -13.94
CA SER A 437 41.47 -15.55 -13.56
C SER A 437 42.65 -15.52 -14.53
N ALA A 438 43.85 -15.24 -14.02
CA ALA A 438 45.07 -15.29 -14.82
C ALA A 438 45.37 -16.73 -15.27
N GLN A 439 45.91 -16.87 -16.49
CA GLN A 439 46.27 -18.16 -17.08
C GLN A 439 47.72 -18.15 -17.56
N THR A 440 48.41 -19.29 -17.42
CA THR A 440 49.70 -19.57 -18.04
C THR A 440 49.56 -20.85 -18.86
N ILE A 441 49.62 -20.73 -20.17
CA ILE A 441 49.29 -21.80 -21.12
C ILE A 441 50.54 -22.18 -21.90
N ILE A 442 50.77 -23.49 -22.06
CA ILE A 442 51.82 -24.01 -22.94
C ILE A 442 51.15 -24.39 -24.27
N THR A 443 51.58 -23.74 -25.34
CA THR A 443 51.10 -23.95 -26.72
C THR A 443 51.60 -25.28 -27.29
N GLY A 444 50.96 -25.73 -28.38
CA GLY A 444 51.31 -26.96 -29.09
C GLY A 444 52.75 -26.98 -29.62
N ASN A 445 53.32 -25.80 -29.89
CA ASN A 445 54.72 -25.63 -30.28
C ASN A 445 55.69 -25.44 -29.08
N GLY A 446 55.19 -25.53 -27.85
CA GLY A 446 55.99 -25.51 -26.62
C GLY A 446 56.37 -24.12 -26.10
N SER A 447 55.86 -23.06 -26.71
CA SER A 447 55.95 -21.68 -26.22
C SER A 447 54.91 -21.39 -25.13
N THR A 448 55.10 -20.30 -24.39
CA THR A 448 54.18 -19.92 -23.29
C THR A 448 53.33 -18.72 -23.69
N LEU A 449 52.02 -18.80 -23.45
CA LEU A 449 51.09 -17.67 -23.48
C LEU A 449 50.60 -17.39 -22.04
N ASP A 450 50.91 -16.20 -21.53
CA ASP A 450 50.50 -15.71 -20.22
C ASP A 450 49.40 -14.66 -20.37
N ILE A 451 48.23 -14.91 -19.80
CA ILE A 451 47.15 -13.93 -19.64
C ILE A 451 47.25 -13.35 -18.23
N THR A 452 47.66 -12.09 -18.13
CA THR A 452 48.22 -11.54 -16.88
C THR A 452 47.29 -10.58 -16.15
N GLY A 453 46.31 -9.98 -16.84
CA GLY A 453 45.36 -9.07 -16.21
C GLY A 453 44.18 -8.71 -17.10
N TYR A 454 43.09 -8.31 -16.46
CA TYR A 454 41.90 -7.71 -17.07
C TYR A 454 41.49 -6.48 -16.24
N ASP A 455 41.35 -5.33 -16.89
CA ASP A 455 40.84 -4.10 -16.28
C ASP A 455 39.37 -3.93 -16.64
N ALA A 456 38.48 -4.26 -15.70
CA ALA A 456 37.03 -4.18 -15.89
C ALA A 456 36.52 -2.75 -16.17
N ALA A 457 37.27 -1.70 -15.79
CA ALA A 457 36.84 -0.33 -16.05
C ALA A 457 37.11 0.12 -17.49
N THR A 458 38.13 -0.47 -18.14
CA THR A 458 38.54 -0.12 -19.50
C THR A 458 38.27 -1.22 -20.52
N GLY A 459 37.91 -2.42 -20.05
CA GLY A 459 37.75 -3.62 -20.87
C GLY A 459 39.08 -4.21 -21.37
N GLU A 460 40.23 -3.71 -20.92
CA GLU A 460 41.54 -4.12 -21.46
C GLU A 460 42.02 -5.43 -20.84
N LEU A 461 42.28 -6.44 -21.68
CA LEU A 461 42.91 -7.70 -21.30
C LEU A 461 44.34 -7.75 -21.82
N SER A 462 45.29 -7.97 -20.90
CA SER A 462 46.74 -7.96 -21.19
C SER A 462 47.33 -9.37 -21.24
N TYR A 463 48.14 -9.64 -22.26
CA TYR A 463 48.83 -10.91 -22.45
C TYR A 463 50.31 -10.76 -22.81
N THR A 464 51.07 -11.83 -22.60
CA THR A 464 52.47 -11.93 -23.02
C THR A 464 52.74 -13.31 -23.59
N TYR A 465 53.42 -13.35 -24.73
CA TYR A 465 53.87 -14.59 -25.35
C TYR A 465 55.38 -14.70 -25.27
N THR A 466 55.89 -15.87 -24.90
CA THR A 466 57.31 -16.19 -24.85
C THR A 466 57.65 -17.40 -25.71
N LEU A 467 58.46 -17.18 -26.73
CA LEU A 467 59.09 -18.20 -27.56
C LEU A 467 60.16 -18.93 -26.74
N ASN A 468 59.89 -20.17 -26.37
CA ASN A 468 60.75 -20.94 -25.47
C ASN A 468 61.82 -21.77 -26.19
N GLY A 469 61.70 -21.94 -27.50
CA GLY A 469 62.58 -22.78 -28.30
C GLY A 469 62.38 -22.59 -29.78
N ALA A 470 63.36 -23.04 -30.55
CA ALA A 470 63.33 -22.97 -32.01
C ALA A 470 62.29 -23.95 -32.56
N GLN A 471 61.56 -23.49 -33.56
CA GLN A 471 60.46 -24.15 -34.21
C GLN A 471 60.92 -24.78 -35.52
N THR A 472 60.13 -25.75 -36.00
CA THR A 472 60.46 -26.46 -37.24
C THR A 472 59.78 -25.79 -38.42
N HIS A 473 60.55 -25.05 -39.22
CA HIS A 473 60.09 -24.38 -40.43
C HIS A 473 60.13 -25.30 -41.66
N GLY A 474 59.40 -24.91 -42.72
CA GLY A 474 59.42 -25.55 -44.03
C GLY A 474 60.79 -25.44 -44.74
N ALA A 475 60.96 -26.15 -45.87
CA ALA A 475 62.25 -26.20 -46.56
C ALA A 475 62.60 -24.90 -47.31
N ALA A 476 63.64 -24.20 -46.82
CA ALA A 476 64.47 -23.18 -47.48
C ALA A 476 63.77 -21.93 -48.06
N GLY A 477 63.28 -21.07 -47.15
CA GLY A 477 63.12 -19.63 -47.39
C GLY A 477 61.95 -18.99 -46.65
N VAL A 478 62.21 -18.28 -45.55
CA VAL A 478 61.28 -17.39 -44.80
C VAL A 478 59.85 -17.94 -44.68
N ASP A 479 59.70 -19.12 -44.08
CA ASP A 479 58.38 -19.70 -43.78
C ASP A 479 58.05 -19.40 -42.31
N ASP A 480 57.67 -18.16 -41.98
CA ASP A 480 57.24 -17.82 -40.62
C ASP A 480 56.09 -18.74 -40.16
N ILE A 481 56.08 -19.08 -38.87
CA ILE A 481 55.00 -19.87 -38.27
C ILE A 481 53.98 -18.92 -37.66
N TYR A 482 52.70 -19.19 -37.88
CA TYR A 482 51.61 -18.46 -37.27
C TYR A 482 50.90 -19.38 -36.29
N GLU A 483 50.82 -18.97 -35.03
CA GLU A 483 49.91 -19.55 -34.06
C GLU A 483 48.66 -18.68 -33.95
N GLN A 484 47.51 -19.33 -33.84
CA GLN A 484 46.21 -18.68 -33.76
C GLN A 484 45.45 -19.28 -32.58
N PHE A 485 44.95 -18.42 -31.70
CA PHE A 485 44.18 -18.80 -30.52
C PHE A 485 42.80 -18.16 -30.62
N GLY A 486 41.75 -18.97 -30.60
CA GLY A 486 40.38 -18.46 -30.66
C GLY A 486 40.03 -17.77 -29.34
N VAL A 487 39.38 -16.62 -29.41
CA VAL A 487 38.84 -15.90 -28.25
C VAL A 487 37.33 -15.88 -28.39
N THR A 488 36.61 -16.29 -27.36
CA THR A 488 35.14 -16.29 -27.33
C THR A 488 34.66 -15.48 -26.14
N LEU A 489 33.63 -14.68 -26.37
CA LEU A 489 33.00 -13.82 -25.37
C LEU A 489 31.49 -14.06 -25.37
N THR A 490 30.93 -14.21 -24.18
CA THR A 490 29.50 -14.27 -23.88
C THR A 490 29.23 -13.30 -22.72
N ASP A 491 28.30 -12.38 -22.89
CA ASP A 491 27.78 -11.51 -21.82
C ASP A 491 26.70 -12.22 -20.98
N MET A 492 26.10 -11.47 -20.06
CA MET A 492 25.14 -11.99 -19.08
C MET A 492 23.76 -12.33 -19.66
N ASP A 493 23.36 -11.71 -20.77
CA ASP A 493 22.07 -11.97 -21.43
C ASP A 493 22.19 -13.00 -22.58
N GLY A 494 23.42 -13.34 -22.97
CA GLY A 494 23.77 -14.51 -23.77
C GLY A 494 24.19 -14.20 -25.21
N ASP A 495 24.43 -12.93 -25.51
CA ASP A 495 25.02 -12.46 -26.74
C ASP A 495 26.47 -12.93 -26.85
N THR A 496 26.88 -13.30 -28.07
CA THR A 496 28.18 -13.96 -28.28
C THR A 496 28.96 -13.39 -29.44
N THR A 497 30.27 -13.24 -29.24
CA THR A 497 31.21 -12.89 -30.30
C THR A 497 32.49 -13.72 -30.19
N SER A 498 33.25 -13.78 -31.29
CA SER A 498 34.54 -14.46 -31.30
C SER A 498 35.51 -13.79 -32.26
N ASP A 499 36.79 -13.88 -31.90
CA ASP A 499 37.90 -13.37 -32.70
C ASP A 499 39.15 -14.25 -32.50
N THR A 500 40.28 -13.89 -33.10
CA THR A 500 41.52 -14.69 -33.06
C THR A 500 42.72 -13.85 -32.63
N LEU A 501 43.41 -14.34 -31.60
CA LEU A 501 44.74 -13.86 -31.21
C LEU A 501 45.81 -14.55 -32.05
N GLY A 502 46.51 -13.81 -32.88
CA GLY A 502 47.56 -14.28 -33.77
C GLY A 502 48.98 -13.98 -33.27
N VAL A 503 49.88 -14.96 -33.33
CA VAL A 503 51.30 -14.80 -33.02
C VAL A 503 52.13 -15.24 -34.22
N ARG A 504 52.98 -14.34 -34.73
CA ARG A 504 53.94 -14.65 -35.80
C ARG A 504 55.31 -14.94 -35.22
N ILE A 505 55.82 -16.12 -35.54
CA ILE A 505 57.16 -16.59 -35.18
C ILE A 505 58.04 -16.48 -36.43
N VAL A 506 58.95 -15.50 -36.41
CA VAL A 506 59.82 -15.21 -37.55
C VAL A 506 61.05 -16.10 -37.53
N ASP A 507 61.23 -16.85 -38.62
CA ASP A 507 62.35 -17.78 -38.82
C ASP A 507 63.70 -17.05 -38.86
N ASP A 508 64.72 -17.67 -38.27
CA ASP A 508 66.11 -17.19 -38.37
C ASP A 508 66.81 -17.85 -39.56
N VAL A 509 66.86 -17.12 -40.69
CA VAL A 509 67.52 -17.61 -41.90
C VAL A 509 69.01 -17.89 -41.61
N PRO A 510 69.56 -19.07 -41.97
CA PRO A 510 70.95 -19.40 -41.69
C PRO A 510 71.93 -18.42 -42.35
N GLU A 511 72.81 -17.79 -41.55
CA GLU A 511 73.91 -16.96 -42.04
C GLU A 511 75.14 -17.84 -42.37
N ALA A 512 75.47 -17.96 -43.65
CA ALA A 512 76.72 -18.58 -44.06
C ALA A 512 77.91 -17.64 -43.78
N LYS A 513 78.90 -18.10 -43.01
CA LYS A 513 80.17 -17.39 -42.83
C LYS A 513 81.24 -18.00 -43.72
N ASP A 514 81.99 -17.15 -44.42
CA ASP A 514 83.09 -17.60 -45.28
C ASP A 514 84.21 -18.28 -44.47
N ASP A 515 84.60 -19.49 -44.90
CA ASP A 515 85.77 -20.18 -44.33
C ASP A 515 87.07 -19.56 -44.85
N GLY A 516 87.75 -18.78 -44.00
CA GLY A 516 88.99 -18.03 -44.33
C GLY A 516 90.29 -18.86 -44.40
N ALA A 517 90.28 -20.06 -44.98
CA ALA A 517 91.50 -20.87 -45.10
C ALA A 517 92.32 -20.53 -46.37
N THR A 518 93.37 -19.71 -46.25
CA THR A 518 94.38 -19.56 -47.30
C THR A 518 95.36 -20.74 -47.28
N ILE A 519 95.39 -21.54 -48.35
CA ILE A 519 96.43 -22.55 -48.58
C ILE A 519 97.60 -21.86 -49.31
N ALA A 520 98.79 -21.87 -48.70
CA ALA A 520 100.02 -21.48 -49.39
C ALA A 520 100.53 -22.67 -50.21
N GLU A 521 100.53 -22.56 -51.55
CA GLU A 521 101.12 -23.58 -52.42
C GLU A 521 102.66 -23.59 -52.37
N ASP A 522 103.19 -24.80 -52.48
CA ASP A 522 104.53 -25.30 -52.20
C ASP A 522 105.70 -24.47 -52.78
N SER A 523 106.65 -24.06 -51.92
CA SER A 523 107.94 -23.55 -52.36
C SER A 523 108.90 -24.71 -52.65
N ARG A 524 109.06 -25.03 -53.95
CA ARG A 524 110.08 -25.90 -54.59
C ARG A 524 111.23 -26.40 -53.68
N ARG A 525 111.31 -27.72 -53.48
CA ARG A 525 112.52 -28.41 -53.00
C ARG A 525 113.69 -28.22 -53.98
N ARG A 526 114.83 -27.75 -53.49
CA ARG A 526 116.12 -27.81 -54.17
C ARG A 526 116.91 -28.99 -53.58
N TRP A 527 117.14 -30.04 -54.36
CA TRP A 527 118.14 -31.07 -54.05
C TRP A 527 119.52 -30.56 -54.45
N THR A 528 120.51 -30.72 -53.57
CA THR A 528 121.93 -30.81 -53.96
C THR A 528 122.55 -31.94 -53.13
N ASP A 529 123.26 -32.82 -53.85
CA ASP A 529 123.99 -34.01 -53.39
C ASP A 529 124.95 -33.78 -52.21
#